data_AF-A0A382XTQ1-F1
#
_entry.id   AF-A0A382XTQ1-F1
#
_cell.length_a   1.000
_cell.length_b   1.000
_cell.length_c   1.000
_cell.angle_alpha   90.00
_cell.angle_beta   90.00
_cell.angle_gamma   90.00
#
_symmetry.space_group_name_H-M   'P 1'
#
loop_
_entity.id
_entity.type
_entity.pdbx_description
1 polymer ?
#
loop_
_entity_poly.entity_id
_entity_poly.type
_entity_poly.pdbx_seq_one_letter_code
_entity_poly.pdbx_strand_id
1 'polypeptide(L)'
;SGAVVLARNPGEVVRVDAERIAVRRDKKHSMPLTPLDTADEDEYKLVKFARSNQDCCMNQRPLVQVGDKVQMGQALADGAGTERGDLALGMNVLVAFMPWNGYNFEDAIVINERLLKRDIFTSVHIEEFELQVRDTKRGQEEITREIPNVSEVAVRNLDDEGIIRIGAEVGPGDILVGKVTPKGESELSPEERLLRAIFGEKAGDVRDASLKAPPGMEGVVIDRKVFSRKERSESSRRKEKSTLAEYEKEAEERKEQLISERNTKLLE
;
A
#
# COMPACT_ATOMS: atom_id res chain seq x y z
N SER A 1 2.83 20.39 -10.26
CA SER A 1 2.88 19.21 -9.38
C SER A 1 1.89 18.19 -9.90
N GLY A 2 2.21 16.88 -9.86
CA GLY A 2 1.30 15.80 -10.27
C GLY A 2 0.38 15.29 -9.16
N ALA A 3 0.28 16.01 -8.03
CA ALA A 3 -0.52 15.59 -6.89
C ALA A 3 -2.04 15.68 -7.15
N VAL A 4 -2.47 16.68 -7.93
CA VAL A 4 -3.86 16.90 -8.33
C VAL A 4 -4.12 16.20 -9.67
N VAL A 5 -5.27 15.55 -9.79
CA VAL A 5 -5.70 14.95 -11.06
C VAL A 5 -6.42 16.01 -11.89
N LEU A 6 -5.93 16.28 -13.09
CA LEU A 6 -6.50 17.26 -13.99
C LEU A 6 -7.25 16.57 -15.15
N ALA A 7 -8.35 17.18 -15.58
CA ALA A 7 -9.09 16.74 -16.76
C ALA A 7 -8.25 16.95 -18.03
N ARG A 8 -8.05 15.89 -18.81
CA ARG A 8 -7.34 15.93 -20.09
C ARG A 8 -8.18 16.57 -21.19
N ASN A 9 -9.50 16.37 -21.15
CA ASN A 9 -10.44 16.86 -22.15
C ASN A 9 -11.66 17.51 -21.47
N PRO A 10 -12.34 18.44 -22.16
CA PRO A 10 -13.63 18.92 -21.70
C PRO A 10 -14.69 17.83 -21.86
N GLY A 11 -15.62 17.76 -20.93
CA GLY A 11 -16.61 16.68 -20.89
C GLY A 11 -17.57 16.76 -19.73
N GLU A 12 -18.33 15.68 -19.54
CA GLU A 12 -19.27 15.50 -18.44
C GLU A 12 -18.87 14.30 -17.60
N VAL A 13 -18.87 14.45 -16.28
CA VAL A 13 -18.51 13.38 -15.36
C VAL A 13 -19.63 12.35 -15.31
N VAL A 14 -19.35 11.12 -15.73
CA VAL A 14 -20.35 10.03 -15.77
C VAL A 14 -20.31 9.21 -14.50
N ARG A 15 -19.12 9.00 -13.93
CA ARG A 15 -18.93 8.16 -12.76
C ARG A 15 -17.86 8.76 -11.84
N VAL A 16 -18.17 8.78 -10.55
CA VAL A 16 -17.23 9.18 -9.50
C VAL A 16 -17.25 8.10 -8.44
N ASP A 17 -16.13 7.40 -8.31
CA ASP A 17 -15.83 6.50 -7.20
C ASP A 17 -14.65 7.06 -6.40
N ALA A 18 -14.41 6.52 -5.21
CA ALA A 18 -13.23 6.86 -4.43
C ALA A 18 -11.90 6.46 -5.11
N GLU A 19 -11.94 5.49 -6.02
CA GLU A 19 -10.75 4.95 -6.72
C GLU A 19 -10.62 5.41 -8.16
N ARG A 20 -11.72 5.86 -8.80
CA ARG A 20 -11.72 6.22 -10.21
C ARG A 20 -12.76 7.27 -10.54
N ILE A 21 -12.45 8.09 -11.54
CA ILE A 21 -13.35 9.07 -12.12
C ILE A 21 -13.44 8.79 -13.61
N ALA A 22 -14.65 8.73 -14.17
CA ALA A 22 -14.88 8.60 -15.60
C ALA A 22 -15.54 9.87 -16.15
N VAL A 23 -14.92 10.47 -17.16
CA VAL A 23 -15.41 11.68 -17.82
C VAL A 23 -15.72 11.36 -19.27
N ARG A 24 -16.97 11.53 -19.69
CA ARG A 24 -17.38 11.42 -21.08
C ARG A 24 -16.94 12.66 -21.84
N ARG A 25 -16.17 12.46 -22.90
CA ARG A 25 -15.60 13.56 -23.70
C ARG A 25 -16.68 14.24 -24.53
N ASP A 26 -16.60 15.55 -24.67
CA ASP A 26 -17.35 16.26 -25.70
C ASP A 26 -16.62 16.15 -27.05
N LYS A 27 -17.17 15.34 -27.97
CA LYS A 27 -16.57 15.03 -29.29
C LYS A 27 -16.25 16.26 -30.14
N LYS A 28 -16.91 17.40 -29.89
CA LYS A 28 -16.70 18.64 -30.65
C LYS A 28 -15.47 19.43 -30.20
N HIS A 29 -15.09 19.32 -28.93
CA HIS A 29 -14.04 20.13 -28.30
C HIS A 29 -12.89 19.29 -27.73
N SER A 30 -12.98 17.97 -27.82
CA SER A 30 -11.93 17.04 -27.38
C SER A 30 -10.80 16.92 -28.40
N MET A 31 -9.56 16.89 -27.91
CA MET A 31 -8.40 16.53 -28.72
C MET A 31 -8.14 15.03 -28.56
N PRO A 32 -8.04 14.24 -29.65
CA PRO A 32 -7.69 12.83 -29.53
C PRO A 32 -6.29 12.70 -28.93
N LEU A 33 -6.15 11.94 -27.83
CA LEU A 33 -4.85 11.77 -27.16
C LEU A 33 -3.87 10.93 -27.98
N THR A 34 -4.39 10.08 -28.86
CA THR A 34 -3.60 9.31 -29.83
C THR A 34 -4.34 9.23 -31.17
N PRO A 35 -3.65 8.99 -32.31
CA PRO A 35 -4.30 8.79 -33.61
C PRO A 35 -5.27 7.60 -33.67
N LEU A 36 -5.25 6.71 -32.67
CA LEU A 36 -6.14 5.56 -32.50
C LEU A 36 -7.17 5.74 -31.38
N ASP A 37 -7.29 6.93 -30.81
CA ASP A 37 -8.16 7.19 -29.67
C ASP A 37 -9.63 7.19 -30.09
N THR A 38 -10.28 6.05 -29.92
CA THR A 38 -11.70 5.81 -30.19
C THR A 38 -12.53 5.75 -28.91
N ALA A 39 -11.92 6.04 -27.75
CA ALA A 39 -12.57 6.00 -26.46
C ALA A 39 -13.44 7.26 -26.27
N ASP A 40 -14.73 7.04 -26.01
CA ASP A 40 -15.69 8.10 -25.72
C ASP A 40 -15.59 8.61 -24.27
N GLU A 41 -14.91 7.88 -23.38
CA GLU A 41 -14.76 8.18 -21.96
C GLU A 41 -13.28 8.15 -21.52
N ASP A 42 -12.86 9.17 -20.76
CA ASP A 42 -11.58 9.23 -20.07
C ASP A 42 -11.71 8.66 -18.66
N GLU A 43 -11.00 7.55 -18.38
CA GLU A 43 -10.91 6.99 -17.02
C GLU A 43 -9.64 7.49 -16.31
N TYR A 44 -9.82 8.05 -15.12
CA TYR A 44 -8.77 8.54 -14.24
C TYR A 44 -8.72 7.66 -12.98
N LYS A 45 -7.64 6.91 -12.80
CA LYS A 45 -7.40 6.14 -11.57
C LYS A 45 -6.79 7.03 -10.50
N LEU A 46 -7.40 7.05 -9.32
CA LEU A 46 -6.96 7.81 -8.17
C LEU A 46 -5.98 6.99 -7.33
N VAL A 47 -4.96 7.65 -6.81
CA VAL A 47 -4.01 7.04 -5.87
C VAL A 47 -4.63 7.00 -4.48
N LYS A 48 -4.74 5.82 -3.87
CA LYS A 48 -5.33 5.64 -2.54
C LYS A 48 -4.30 5.08 -1.56
N PHE A 49 -4.11 5.78 -0.45
CA PHE A 49 -3.25 5.37 0.67
C PHE A 49 -1.89 4.83 0.23
N ALA A 50 -1.24 5.52 -0.72
CA ALA A 50 0.09 5.16 -1.17
C ALA A 50 1.15 5.80 -0.24
N ARG A 51 2.24 5.06 0.00
CA ARG A 51 3.38 5.55 0.77
C ARG A 51 4.19 6.56 -0.03
N SER A 52 4.59 7.66 0.61
CA SER A 52 5.59 8.59 0.08
C SER A 52 7.01 8.19 0.52
N ASN A 53 8.04 8.80 -0.08
CA ASN A 53 9.43 8.55 0.30
C ASN A 53 9.77 8.97 1.74
N GLN A 54 8.94 9.80 2.38
CA GLN A 54 9.08 10.25 3.77
C GLN A 54 8.02 9.61 4.68
N ASP A 55 7.48 8.45 4.29
CA ASP A 55 6.51 7.68 5.08
C ASP A 55 5.19 8.42 5.35
N CYS A 56 4.87 9.44 4.54
CA CYS A 56 3.58 10.13 4.58
C CYS A 56 2.56 9.43 3.67
N CYS A 57 1.28 9.68 3.92
CA CYS A 57 0.19 9.17 3.10
C CYS A 57 -0.10 10.05 1.87
N MET A 58 0.04 9.47 0.67
CA MET A 58 -0.48 10.02 -0.58
C MET A 58 -1.88 9.46 -0.83
N ASN A 59 -2.89 10.31 -0.72
CA ASN A 59 -4.28 9.95 -0.93
C ASN A 59 -4.99 11.00 -1.77
N GLN A 60 -5.55 10.57 -2.90
CA GLN A 60 -6.35 11.41 -3.77
C GLN A 60 -7.83 11.27 -3.46
N ARG A 61 -8.55 12.39 -3.49
CA ARG A 61 -9.97 12.49 -3.17
C ARG A 61 -10.70 13.19 -4.32
N PRO A 62 -11.78 12.60 -4.85
CA PRO A 62 -12.55 13.22 -5.92
C PRO A 62 -13.15 14.55 -5.44
N LEU A 63 -13.07 15.57 -6.28
CA LEU A 63 -13.67 16.89 -6.06
C LEU A 63 -15.00 17.06 -6.79
N VAL A 64 -15.11 16.44 -7.96
CA VAL A 64 -16.27 16.54 -8.86
C VAL A 64 -17.36 15.54 -8.50
N GLN A 65 -18.59 15.84 -8.90
CA GLN A 65 -19.76 14.97 -8.76
C GLN A 65 -20.23 14.46 -10.13
N VAL A 66 -21.03 13.39 -10.11
CA VAL A 66 -21.65 12.86 -11.34
C VAL A 66 -22.58 13.90 -11.94
N GLY A 67 -22.45 14.16 -13.24
CA GLY A 67 -23.18 15.19 -13.99
C GLY A 67 -22.46 16.53 -14.10
N ASP A 68 -21.32 16.72 -13.41
CA ASP A 68 -20.56 17.96 -13.52
C ASP A 68 -19.92 18.10 -14.91
N LYS A 69 -20.02 19.31 -15.47
CA LYS A 69 -19.30 19.66 -16.71
C LYS A 69 -17.90 20.16 -16.35
N VAL A 70 -16.89 19.51 -16.90
CA VAL A 70 -15.49 19.82 -16.65
C VAL A 70 -14.82 20.39 -17.89
N GLN A 71 -13.92 21.35 -17.69
CA GLN A 71 -13.09 21.91 -18.75
C GLN A 71 -11.71 21.24 -18.78
N MET A 72 -11.02 21.34 -19.91
CA MET A 72 -9.63 20.90 -20.01
C MET A 72 -8.77 21.63 -18.98
N GLY A 73 -7.99 20.87 -18.20
CA GLY A 73 -7.12 21.39 -17.15
C GLY A 73 -7.81 21.65 -15.81
N GLN A 74 -9.13 21.40 -15.67
CA GLN A 74 -9.83 21.51 -14.40
C GLN A 74 -9.44 20.38 -13.43
N ALA A 75 -9.33 20.70 -12.14
CA ALA A 75 -9.06 19.71 -11.10
C ALA A 75 -10.26 18.76 -10.91
N LEU A 76 -10.01 17.46 -11.07
CA LEU A 76 -10.97 16.38 -10.87
C LEU A 76 -10.85 15.76 -9.46
N ALA A 77 -9.63 15.71 -8.92
CA ALA A 77 -9.37 15.18 -7.58
C ALA A 77 -8.19 15.90 -6.94
N ASP A 78 -8.34 16.20 -5.65
CA ASP A 78 -7.24 16.70 -4.82
C ASP A 78 -6.32 15.56 -4.39
N GLY A 79 -5.05 15.88 -4.15
CA GLY A 79 -4.06 15.00 -3.56
C GLY A 79 -3.70 15.37 -2.12
N ALA A 80 -2.55 14.87 -1.66
CA ALA A 80 -2.02 15.23 -0.35
C ALA A 80 -1.56 16.68 -0.32
N GLY A 81 -2.02 17.45 0.67
CA GLY A 81 -1.64 18.85 0.86
C GLY A 81 -2.27 19.81 -0.16
N THR A 82 -3.42 19.46 -0.72
CA THR A 82 -4.18 20.32 -1.65
C THR A 82 -5.65 20.36 -1.27
N GLU A 83 -6.30 21.50 -1.51
CA GLU A 83 -7.72 21.73 -1.26
C GLU A 83 -8.30 22.50 -2.45
N ARG A 84 -9.28 21.91 -3.15
CA ARG A 84 -9.95 22.47 -4.33
C ARG A 84 -8.99 22.92 -5.43
N GLY A 85 -7.91 22.17 -5.64
CA GLY A 85 -6.88 22.48 -6.62
C GLY A 85 -5.81 23.46 -6.16
N ASP A 86 -5.98 24.09 -5.00
CA ASP A 86 -4.98 24.98 -4.39
C ASP A 86 -4.07 24.23 -3.43
N LEU A 87 -2.86 24.76 -3.21
CA LEU A 87 -1.90 24.20 -2.27
C LEU A 87 -2.31 24.54 -0.83
N ALA A 88 -2.53 23.50 -0.01
CA ALA A 88 -2.95 23.59 1.38
C ALA A 88 -2.05 22.73 2.28
N LEU A 89 -0.87 23.26 2.63
CA LEU A 89 0.15 22.55 3.43
C LEU A 89 -0.20 22.42 4.92
N GLY A 90 -1.17 23.19 5.41
CA GLY A 90 -1.51 23.24 6.82
C GLY A 90 -2.88 23.83 7.05
N MET A 91 -3.17 24.13 8.32
CA MET A 91 -4.49 24.58 8.76
C MET A 91 -4.42 26.00 9.31
N ASN A 92 -5.40 26.81 8.94
CA ASN A 92 -5.59 28.13 9.54
C ASN A 92 -6.19 27.98 10.94
N VAL A 93 -5.55 28.58 11.94
CA VAL A 93 -6.02 28.55 13.34
C VAL A 93 -6.13 29.96 13.90
N LEU A 94 -7.06 30.16 14.83
CA LEU A 94 -7.17 31.42 15.57
C LEU A 94 -6.06 31.49 16.62
N VAL A 95 -5.20 32.51 16.50
CA VAL A 95 -4.07 32.73 17.40
C VAL A 95 -4.29 33.98 18.23
N ALA A 96 -4.00 33.90 19.53
CA ALA A 96 -3.97 35.04 20.43
C ALA A 96 -2.52 35.32 20.83
N PHE A 97 -2.05 36.55 20.58
CA PHE A 97 -0.74 37.01 21.02
C PHE A 97 -0.84 37.57 22.44
N MET A 98 -0.59 36.74 23.44
CA MET A 98 -0.55 37.15 24.84
C MET A 98 0.40 36.24 25.64
N PRO A 99 1.05 36.73 26.70
CA PRO A 99 1.72 35.86 27.65
C PRO A 99 0.70 34.98 28.37
N TRP A 100 0.98 33.69 28.51
CA TRP A 100 0.08 32.74 29.16
C TRP A 100 0.82 31.94 30.25
N ASN A 101 0.83 32.47 31.48
CA ASN A 101 1.41 31.83 32.67
C ASN A 101 2.83 31.26 32.49
N GLY A 102 3.63 31.82 31.56
CA GLY A 102 4.97 31.32 31.23
C GLY A 102 5.00 30.05 30.39
N TYR A 103 3.85 29.47 30.00
CA TYR A 103 3.82 28.27 29.14
C TYR A 103 4.23 28.55 27.70
N ASN A 104 4.16 29.80 27.25
CA ASN A 104 4.69 30.25 25.96
C ASN A 104 6.00 31.03 26.12
N PHE A 105 6.87 30.58 27.02
CA PHE A 105 8.21 31.13 27.16
C PHE A 105 9.10 30.73 25.98
N GLU A 106 9.97 31.64 25.54
CA GLU A 106 10.78 31.49 24.31
C GLU A 106 9.90 31.18 23.09
N ASP A 107 10.08 30.01 22.48
CA ASP A 107 9.39 29.57 21.26
C ASP A 107 8.30 28.52 21.56
N ALA A 108 7.95 28.32 22.83
CA ALA A 108 6.92 27.36 23.20
C ALA A 108 5.52 27.83 22.76
N ILE A 109 4.74 26.91 22.19
CA ILE A 109 3.38 27.17 21.72
C ILE A 109 2.38 26.46 22.64
N VAL A 110 1.41 27.22 23.15
CA VAL A 110 0.28 26.68 23.91
C VAL A 110 -0.86 26.35 22.95
N ILE A 111 -1.24 25.09 22.91
CA ILE A 111 -2.28 24.57 22.00
C ILE A 111 -3.56 24.33 22.78
N ASN A 112 -4.69 24.76 22.21
CA ASN A 112 -6.00 24.46 22.79
C ASN A 112 -6.36 22.98 22.55
N GLU A 113 -6.80 22.28 23.59
CA GLU A 113 -7.24 20.87 23.52
C GLU A 113 -8.34 20.63 22.45
N ARG A 114 -9.13 21.66 22.10
CA ARG A 114 -10.12 21.57 21.01
C ARG A 114 -9.48 21.22 19.66
N LEU A 115 -8.21 21.60 19.43
CA LEU A 115 -7.51 21.27 18.20
C LEU A 115 -7.19 19.76 18.14
N LEU A 116 -6.84 19.17 19.30
CA LEU A 116 -6.63 17.73 19.44
C LEU A 116 -7.94 16.96 19.26
N LYS A 117 -9.02 17.37 19.93
CA LYS A 117 -10.35 16.72 19.84
C LYS A 117 -10.97 16.75 18.45
N ARG A 118 -10.50 17.62 17.56
CA ARG A 118 -10.99 17.78 16.18
C ARG A 118 -10.05 17.18 15.14
N ASP A 119 -8.99 16.52 15.56
CA ASP A 119 -8.00 15.90 14.67
C ASP A 119 -7.44 16.86 13.60
N ILE A 120 -7.31 18.14 13.92
CA ILE A 120 -6.93 19.17 12.94
C ILE A 120 -5.51 18.99 12.42
N PHE A 121 -4.60 18.53 13.29
CA PHE A 121 -3.19 18.28 12.96
C PHE A 121 -2.84 16.79 12.95
N THR A 122 -3.85 15.90 12.86
CA THR A 122 -3.64 14.47 12.79
C THR A 122 -3.14 14.08 11.39
N SER A 123 -1.99 13.43 11.32
CA SER A 123 -1.38 12.93 10.07
C SER A 123 -1.49 11.41 9.97
N VAL A 124 -1.47 10.90 8.74
CA VAL A 124 -1.40 9.47 8.46
C VAL A 124 -0.02 9.14 7.93
N HIS A 125 0.66 8.24 8.64
CA HIS A 125 1.97 7.70 8.25
C HIS A 125 1.83 6.27 7.77
N ILE A 126 2.59 5.92 6.74
CA ILE A 126 2.60 4.58 6.14
C ILE A 126 4.04 4.10 6.13
N GLU A 127 4.33 3.15 7.00
CA GLU A 127 5.63 2.50 7.10
C GLU A 127 5.59 1.13 6.41
N GLU A 128 6.71 0.77 5.79
CA GLU A 128 6.90 -0.51 5.12
C GLU A 128 7.97 -1.32 5.85
N PHE A 129 7.64 -2.55 6.19
CA PHE A 129 8.57 -3.48 6.81
C PHE A 129 8.82 -4.65 5.88
N GLU A 130 10.09 -4.94 5.65
CA GLU A 130 10.51 -6.04 4.79
C GLU A 130 11.22 -7.12 5.61
N LEU A 131 10.84 -8.37 5.37
CA LEU A 131 11.56 -9.53 5.87
C LEU A 131 12.01 -10.38 4.70
N GLN A 132 13.33 -10.63 4.62
CA GLN A 132 13.90 -11.53 3.63
C GLN A 132 14.15 -12.91 4.25
N VAL A 133 13.80 -13.93 3.49
CA VAL A 133 14.12 -15.33 3.75
C VAL A 133 15.44 -15.65 3.07
N ARG A 134 16.39 -16.20 3.82
CA ARG A 134 17.73 -16.51 3.31
C ARG A 134 18.08 -17.99 3.48
N ASP A 135 18.84 -18.51 2.54
CA ASP A 135 19.47 -19.82 2.70
C ASP A 135 20.72 -19.66 3.56
N THR A 136 20.72 -20.30 4.73
CA THR A 136 21.88 -20.33 5.61
C THR A 136 22.68 -21.61 5.37
N LYS A 137 23.93 -21.66 5.85
CA LYS A 137 24.74 -22.88 5.80
C LYS A 137 24.11 -24.07 6.55
N ARG A 138 23.20 -23.80 7.48
CA ARG A 138 22.57 -24.79 8.34
C ARG A 138 21.20 -25.25 7.83
N GLY A 139 20.69 -24.61 6.79
CA GLY A 139 19.39 -24.91 6.18
C GLY A 139 18.71 -23.64 5.68
N GLN A 140 17.61 -23.85 4.97
CA GLN A 140 16.76 -22.78 4.47
C GLN A 140 15.94 -22.18 5.61
N GLU A 141 15.86 -20.84 5.68
CA GLU A 141 14.89 -20.17 6.53
C GLU A 141 13.49 -20.39 5.98
N GLU A 142 12.49 -20.54 6.85
CA GLU A 142 11.11 -20.76 6.44
C GLU A 142 10.20 -19.70 7.08
N ILE A 143 9.18 -19.28 6.32
CA ILE A 143 8.08 -18.48 6.85
C ILE A 143 7.04 -19.47 7.35
N THR A 144 6.66 -19.37 8.62
CA THR A 144 5.69 -20.27 9.23
C THR A 144 5.00 -19.62 10.42
N ARG A 145 3.77 -20.05 10.65
CA ARG A 145 2.98 -19.76 11.85
C ARG A 145 3.53 -20.48 13.09
N GLU A 146 4.25 -21.59 12.90
CA GLU A 146 4.80 -22.43 13.97
C GLU A 146 6.12 -21.88 14.51
N ILE A 147 6.03 -20.91 15.43
CA ILE A 147 7.19 -20.24 16.00
C ILE A 147 7.46 -20.79 17.41
N PRO A 148 8.69 -21.26 17.72
CA PRO A 148 9.00 -21.80 19.04
C PRO A 148 8.98 -20.70 20.11
N ASN A 149 8.53 -21.05 21.31
CA ASN A 149 8.46 -20.17 22.50
C ASN A 149 7.55 -18.93 22.34
N VAL A 150 6.58 -18.98 21.42
CA VAL A 150 5.59 -17.92 21.21
C VAL A 150 4.20 -18.42 21.64
N SER A 151 3.42 -17.56 22.29
CA SER A 151 2.05 -17.89 22.70
C SER A 151 1.08 -17.88 21.51
N GLU A 152 0.03 -18.70 21.57
CA GLU A 152 -1.02 -18.72 20.52
C GLU A 152 -1.68 -17.35 20.33
N VAL A 153 -1.76 -16.54 21.40
CA VAL A 153 -2.31 -15.18 21.36
C VAL A 153 -1.47 -14.27 20.45
N ALA A 154 -0.15 -14.38 20.50
CA ALA A 154 0.74 -13.56 19.67
C ALA A 154 0.68 -13.96 18.18
N VAL A 155 0.32 -15.22 17.90
CA VAL A 155 0.22 -15.78 16.54
C VAL A 155 -1.21 -15.65 15.98
N ARG A 156 -2.18 -15.16 16.77
CA ARG A 156 -3.60 -15.09 16.38
C ARG A 156 -3.87 -14.30 15.09
N ASN A 157 -3.06 -13.30 14.82
CA ASN A 157 -3.21 -12.39 13.67
C ASN A 157 -2.45 -12.87 12.43
N LEU A 158 -1.58 -13.88 12.56
CA LEU A 158 -0.92 -14.53 11.44
C LEU A 158 -1.92 -15.41 10.69
N ASP A 159 -1.70 -15.61 9.40
CA ASP A 159 -2.41 -16.61 8.60
C ASP A 159 -1.70 -17.98 8.67
N ASP A 160 -2.14 -18.91 7.83
CA ASP A 160 -1.59 -20.26 7.76
C ASP A 160 -0.14 -20.28 7.24
N GLU A 161 0.26 -19.27 6.46
CA GLU A 161 1.63 -19.11 5.95
C GLU A 161 2.55 -18.42 6.98
N GLY A 162 2.01 -17.90 8.08
CA GLY A 162 2.78 -17.16 9.08
C GLY A 162 2.93 -15.67 8.75
N ILE A 163 2.05 -15.10 7.93
CA ILE A 163 2.05 -13.67 7.56
C ILE A 163 0.82 -12.99 8.17
N ILE A 164 0.99 -11.79 8.69
CA ILE A 164 -0.13 -11.04 9.26
C ILE A 164 -1.25 -10.78 8.24
N ARG A 165 -2.49 -10.85 8.71
CA ARG A 165 -3.68 -10.53 7.88
C ARG A 165 -3.83 -9.02 7.65
N ILE A 166 -4.37 -8.66 6.49
CA ILE A 166 -4.75 -7.27 6.17
C ILE A 166 -5.91 -6.86 7.09
N GLY A 167 -5.86 -5.65 7.63
CA GLY A 167 -6.82 -5.11 8.58
C GLY A 167 -6.60 -5.52 10.04
N ALA A 168 -5.50 -6.22 10.36
CA ALA A 168 -5.13 -6.43 11.75
C ALA A 168 -4.60 -5.15 12.39
N GLU A 169 -5.11 -4.84 13.58
CA GLU A 169 -4.46 -3.89 14.50
C GLU A 169 -3.21 -4.55 15.09
N VAL A 170 -2.10 -3.82 15.03
CA VAL A 170 -0.80 -4.23 15.52
C VAL A 170 -0.32 -3.26 16.58
N GLY A 171 0.19 -3.81 17.67
CA GLY A 171 0.88 -3.06 18.71
C GLY A 171 2.36 -3.42 18.82
N PRO A 172 3.07 -2.79 19.77
CA PRO A 172 4.47 -3.06 20.02
C PRO A 172 4.75 -4.54 20.33
N GLY A 173 5.65 -5.17 19.57
CA GLY A 173 6.05 -6.56 19.80
C GLY A 173 5.19 -7.63 19.13
N ASP A 174 4.08 -7.25 18.49
CA ASP A 174 3.28 -8.18 17.68
C ASP A 174 4.08 -8.70 16.48
N ILE A 175 3.84 -9.96 16.10
CA ILE A 175 4.55 -10.60 15.00
C ILE A 175 3.87 -10.25 13.68
N LEU A 176 4.61 -9.58 12.79
CA LEU A 176 4.15 -9.21 11.45
C LEU A 176 4.37 -10.36 10.45
N VAL A 177 5.55 -10.98 10.53
CA VAL A 177 5.91 -12.13 9.68
C VAL A 177 6.67 -13.14 10.53
N GLY A 178 6.08 -14.32 10.70
CA GLY A 178 6.68 -15.47 11.36
C GLY A 178 7.80 -16.06 10.52
N LYS A 179 9.03 -16.06 11.04
CA LYS A 179 10.18 -16.64 10.35
C LYS A 179 10.99 -17.47 11.31
N VAL A 180 11.37 -18.65 10.85
CA VAL A 180 12.13 -19.61 11.64
C VAL A 180 13.45 -19.92 10.93
N THR A 181 14.53 -19.95 11.71
CA THR A 181 15.90 -20.23 11.25
C THR A 181 16.36 -21.57 11.80
N PRO A 182 16.83 -22.52 10.96
CA PRO A 182 17.36 -23.78 11.46
C PRO A 182 18.57 -23.51 12.36
N LYS A 183 18.49 -23.99 13.60
CA LYS A 183 19.54 -23.88 14.59
C LYS A 183 20.47 -25.09 14.45
N GLY A 184 21.77 -24.86 14.64
CA GLY A 184 22.70 -25.99 14.75
C GLY A 184 22.59 -26.60 16.15
N GLU A 185 22.94 -27.88 16.28
CA GLU A 185 23.06 -28.52 17.59
C GLU A 185 24.03 -27.71 18.46
N SER A 186 23.50 -27.10 19.52
CA SER A 186 24.28 -26.47 20.57
C SER A 186 24.46 -27.48 21.69
N GLU A 187 25.69 -27.71 22.13
CA GLU A 187 25.95 -28.45 23.36
C GLU A 187 25.30 -27.70 24.54
N LEU A 188 24.25 -28.30 25.09
CA LEU A 188 23.54 -27.77 26.26
C LEU A 188 24.41 -27.97 27.51
N SER A 189 24.38 -27.00 28.42
CA SER A 189 25.08 -27.13 29.71
C SER A 189 24.47 -28.29 30.54
N PRO A 190 25.20 -28.87 31.50
CA PRO A 190 24.65 -29.90 32.38
C PRO A 190 23.34 -29.48 33.06
N GLU A 191 23.19 -28.20 33.42
CA GLU A 191 21.99 -27.61 34.02
C GLU A 191 20.82 -27.59 33.03
N GLU A 192 21.04 -27.16 31.78
CA GLU A 192 20.02 -27.17 30.73
C GLU A 192 19.62 -28.59 30.34
N ARG A 193 20.56 -29.54 30.32
CA ARG A 193 20.27 -30.97 30.11
C ARG A 193 19.39 -31.53 31.23
N LEU A 194 19.65 -31.16 32.49
CA LEU A 194 18.83 -31.57 33.62
C LEU A 194 17.41 -30.97 33.54
N LEU A 195 17.29 -29.67 33.28
CA LEU A 195 15.99 -29.01 33.09
C LEU A 195 15.19 -29.66 31.97
N ARG A 196 15.84 -29.95 30.84
CA ARG A 196 15.20 -30.61 29.70
C ARG A 196 14.73 -32.03 30.02
N ALA A 197 15.49 -32.77 30.83
CA ALA A 197 15.11 -34.10 31.29
C ALA A 197 13.91 -34.08 32.25
N ILE A 198 13.78 -33.01 33.05
CA ILE A 198 12.66 -32.84 33.99
C ILE A 198 11.39 -32.39 33.28
N PHE A 199 11.48 -31.39 32.39
CA PHE A 199 10.30 -30.79 31.73
C PHE A 199 9.93 -31.48 30.41
N GLY A 200 10.78 -32.36 29.88
CA GLY A 200 10.52 -33.08 28.63
C GLY A 200 10.44 -32.16 27.40
N GLU A 201 10.87 -30.90 27.50
CA GLU A 201 10.87 -29.98 26.38
C GLU A 201 11.80 -30.50 25.28
N LYS A 202 11.23 -30.75 24.09
CA LYS A 202 12.05 -30.95 22.90
C LYS A 202 12.73 -29.62 22.60
N ALA A 203 14.05 -29.62 22.41
CA ALA A 203 14.72 -28.45 21.87
C ALA A 203 14.10 -28.18 20.51
N GLY A 204 13.62 -26.97 20.32
CA GLY A 204 13.32 -26.50 18.98
C GLY A 204 14.62 -26.54 18.19
N ASP A 205 14.64 -27.35 17.14
CA ASP A 205 15.72 -27.37 16.13
C ASP A 205 15.74 -26.06 15.31
N VAL A 206 14.83 -25.15 15.63
CA VAL A 206 14.59 -23.91 14.92
C VAL A 206 14.55 -22.75 15.92
N ARG A 207 15.02 -21.58 15.49
CA ARG A 207 15.05 -20.34 16.26
C ARG A 207 14.09 -19.33 15.64
N ASP A 208 13.37 -18.60 16.49
CA ASP A 208 12.57 -17.44 16.10
C ASP A 208 13.48 -16.34 15.51
N ALA A 209 13.24 -16.01 14.23
CA ALA A 209 13.84 -14.91 13.49
C ALA A 209 12.75 -14.03 12.85
N SER A 210 11.56 -14.01 13.46
CA SER A 210 10.37 -13.33 12.97
C SER A 210 10.52 -11.81 12.98
N LEU A 211 9.81 -11.16 12.06
CA LEU A 211 9.66 -9.71 12.04
C LEU A 211 8.59 -9.30 13.06
N LYS A 212 8.98 -8.47 14.03
CA LYS A 212 8.09 -7.94 15.06
C LYS A 212 7.92 -6.44 14.87
N ALA A 213 6.74 -5.92 15.24
CA ALA A 213 6.47 -4.50 15.23
C ALA A 213 7.44 -3.77 16.20
N PRO A 214 8.08 -2.67 15.76
CA PRO A 214 9.01 -1.93 16.59
C PRO A 214 8.32 -1.33 17.83
N PRO A 215 9.08 -1.06 18.91
CA PRO A 215 8.52 -0.49 20.13
C PRO A 215 7.93 0.91 19.85
N GLY A 216 6.71 1.14 20.33
CA GLY A 216 6.00 2.41 20.15
C GLY A 216 5.23 2.55 18.84
N MET A 217 5.25 1.53 17.98
CA MET A 217 4.41 1.48 16.79
C MET A 217 3.02 0.92 17.15
N GLU A 218 1.99 1.66 16.77
CA GLU A 218 0.60 1.22 16.79
C GLU A 218 -0.02 1.56 15.43
N GLY A 219 -0.76 0.63 14.85
CA GLY A 219 -1.36 0.86 13.54
C GLY A 219 -2.17 -0.31 13.01
N VAL A 220 -2.59 -0.19 11.76
CA VAL A 220 -3.37 -1.20 11.05
C VAL A 220 -2.60 -1.62 9.80
N VAL A 221 -2.53 -2.93 9.56
CA VAL A 221 -1.93 -3.47 8.34
C VAL A 221 -2.82 -3.16 7.14
N ILE A 222 -2.34 -2.34 6.20
CA ILE A 222 -3.10 -1.94 5.02
C ILE A 222 -2.90 -2.85 3.80
N ASP A 223 -1.70 -3.41 3.64
CA ASP A 223 -1.31 -4.19 2.46
C ASP A 223 -0.19 -5.16 2.85
N ARG A 224 -0.06 -6.25 2.09
CA ARG A 224 1.05 -7.21 2.21
C ARG A 224 1.45 -7.71 0.83
N LYS A 225 2.76 -7.80 0.58
CA LYS A 225 3.30 -8.30 -0.68
C LYS A 225 4.28 -9.43 -0.41
N VAL A 226 4.07 -10.56 -1.08
CA VAL A 226 4.94 -11.72 -1.01
C VAL A 226 5.70 -11.85 -2.32
N PHE A 227 7.03 -11.75 -2.23
CA PHE A 227 7.90 -11.93 -3.39
C PHE A 227 8.60 -13.28 -3.29
N SER A 228 8.15 -14.25 -4.09
CA SER A 228 8.81 -15.54 -4.22
C SER A 228 9.90 -15.48 -5.29
N ARG A 229 11.10 -15.99 -5.00
CA ARG A 229 12.12 -16.20 -6.02
C ARG A 229 11.67 -17.34 -6.93
N LYS A 230 11.34 -17.05 -8.20
CA LYS A 230 11.00 -18.08 -9.19
C LYS A 230 12.21 -18.99 -9.44
N GLU A 231 12.07 -20.28 -9.16
CA GLU A 231 13.01 -21.28 -9.64
C GLU A 231 12.85 -21.45 -11.16
N ARG A 232 13.95 -21.20 -11.89
CA ARG A 232 14.03 -21.45 -13.34
C ARG A 232 14.25 -22.94 -13.61
N SER A 233 13.29 -23.78 -13.27
CA SER A 233 13.25 -25.17 -13.74
C SER A 233 12.89 -25.22 -15.23
N GLU A 234 13.27 -26.27 -15.96
CA GLU A 234 12.91 -26.41 -17.38
C GLU A 234 11.39 -26.45 -17.60
N SER A 235 10.64 -26.98 -16.61
CA SER A 235 9.18 -27.02 -16.64
C SER A 235 8.55 -25.65 -16.43
N SER A 236 9.10 -24.80 -15.55
CA SER A 236 8.62 -23.43 -15.37
C SER A 236 8.87 -22.58 -16.61
N ARG A 237 10.02 -22.74 -17.28
CA ARG A 237 10.31 -22.05 -18.56
C ARG A 237 9.35 -22.44 -19.69
N ARG A 238 8.93 -23.71 -19.77
CA ARG A 238 7.94 -24.15 -20.77
C ARG A 238 6.57 -23.54 -20.50
N LYS A 239 6.12 -23.52 -19.24
CA LYS A 239 4.86 -22.87 -18.85
C LYS A 239 4.90 -21.36 -19.10
N GLU A 240 6.03 -20.71 -18.82
CA GLU A 240 6.18 -19.27 -19.10
C GLU A 240 6.09 -18.99 -20.61
N LYS A 241 6.78 -19.78 -21.44
CA LYS A 241 6.68 -19.64 -22.90
C LYS A 241 5.26 -19.86 -23.42
N SER A 242 4.51 -20.82 -22.87
CA SER A 242 3.12 -21.02 -23.28
C SER A 242 2.23 -19.86 -22.83
N THR A 243 2.35 -19.40 -21.58
CA THR A 243 1.58 -18.24 -21.11
C THR A 243 1.93 -16.95 -21.86
N LEU A 244 3.20 -16.75 -22.21
CA LEU A 244 3.63 -15.59 -22.99
C LEU A 244 3.01 -15.62 -24.38
N ALA A 245 3.01 -16.79 -25.03
CA ALA A 245 2.40 -16.97 -26.34
C ALA A 245 0.87 -16.79 -26.32
N GLU A 246 0.21 -17.16 -25.22
CA GLU A 246 -1.21 -16.89 -25.02
C GLU A 246 -1.48 -15.38 -24.88
N TYR A 247 -0.71 -14.67 -24.05
CA TYR A 247 -0.83 -13.22 -23.93
C TYR A 247 -0.48 -12.47 -25.22
N GLU A 248 0.52 -12.93 -25.97
CA GLU A 248 0.86 -12.36 -27.28
C GLU A 248 -0.28 -12.54 -28.28
N LYS A 249 -0.90 -13.72 -28.34
CA LYS A 249 -2.10 -13.95 -29.17
C LYS A 249 -3.26 -13.08 -28.75
N GLU A 250 -3.56 -12.99 -27.46
CA GLU A 250 -4.64 -12.14 -26.95
C GLU A 250 -4.39 -10.65 -27.29
N ALA A 251 -3.13 -10.20 -27.19
CA ALA A 251 -2.75 -8.85 -27.57
C ALA A 251 -2.88 -8.60 -29.09
N GLU A 252 -2.52 -9.58 -29.93
CA GLU A 252 -2.71 -9.51 -31.38
C GLU A 252 -4.19 -9.49 -31.76
N GLU A 253 -5.02 -10.37 -31.20
CA GLU A 253 -6.47 -10.39 -31.41
C GLU A 253 -7.10 -9.05 -31.01
N ARG A 254 -6.72 -8.51 -29.84
CA ARG A 254 -7.21 -7.21 -29.37
C ARG A 254 -6.76 -6.08 -30.27
N LYS A 255 -5.55 -6.15 -30.83
CA LYS A 255 -5.04 -5.17 -31.80
C LYS A 255 -5.81 -5.25 -33.12
N GLU A 256 -6.11 -6.45 -33.62
CA GLU A 256 -6.92 -6.64 -34.84
C GLU A 256 -8.36 -6.13 -34.65
N GLN A 257 -8.97 -6.40 -33.50
CA GLN A 257 -10.27 -5.84 -33.13
C GLN A 257 -10.24 -4.30 -33.20
N LEU A 258 -9.27 -3.66 -32.55
CA LEU A 258 -9.12 -2.20 -32.58
C LEU A 258 -8.88 -1.66 -34.00
N ILE A 259 -8.13 -2.36 -34.85
CA ILE A 259 -7.89 -1.96 -36.24
C ILE A 259 -9.17 -2.07 -37.08
N SER A 260 -9.95 -3.13 -36.88
CA SER A 260 -11.22 -3.32 -37.60
C SER A 260 -12.28 -2.29 -37.18
N GLU A 261 -12.39 -2.01 -35.88
CA GLU A 261 -13.22 -0.90 -35.36
C GLU A 261 -12.78 0.46 -35.91
N ARG A 262 -11.47 0.70 -36.03
CA ARG A 262 -10.96 1.92 -36.65
C ARG A 262 -11.35 2.01 -38.14
N ASN A 263 -11.16 0.93 -38.89
CA ASN A 263 -11.41 0.94 -40.34
C ASN A 263 -12.91 1.10 -40.67
N THR A 264 -13.79 0.50 -39.88
CA THR A 264 -15.24 0.70 -40.02
C THR A 264 -15.63 2.15 -39.77
N LYS A 265 -15.10 2.77 -38.70
CA LYS A 265 -15.30 4.20 -38.40
C LYS A 265 -14.69 5.18 -39.41
N LEU A 266 -13.73 4.75 -40.25
CA LEU A 266 -13.13 5.58 -41.30
C LEU A 266 -13.85 5.47 -42.65
N LEU A 267 -14.69 4.44 -42.83
CA LEU A 267 -15.47 4.20 -44.04
C LEU A 267 -16.89 4.80 -43.97
N GLU A 268 -17.37 5.12 -42.77
CA GLU A 268 -18.55 5.97 -42.51
C GLU A 268 -18.19 7.46 -42.57
#